data_AF-A0A067Q5U6-F1
#
_entry.id   AF-A0A067Q5U6-F1
#
_cell.length_a   1.000
_cell.length_b   1.000
_cell.length_c   1.000
_cell.angle_alpha   90.00
_cell.angle_beta   90.00
_cell.angle_gamma   90.00
#
_symmetry.space_group_name_H-M   'P 1'
#
loop_
_entity.id
_entity.type
_entity.pdbx_description
1 polymer ?
#
loop_
_entity_poly.entity_id
_entity_poly.type
_entity_poly.pdbx_seq_one_letter_code
_entity_poly.pdbx_strand_id
1 'polypeptide(L)'
;MSDCRYAYYCNRARQKAHWKNHKHSCQVAVAARTIPKNPSDADVANISDNMNKWIVIYRHALDTALEHGLQLWIYPSRALKSILDITVDYVPRDASGKRRPMSDRFVITAFYEISNVPDEVWQTPGYLGVKTRQDEVIAEGGVGCPVYQIRCGIHGRAEGYWVNSPRSFGRVWIENWPAFTA
;
A
#
# COMPACT_ATOMS: atom_id res chain seq x y z
N MET A 1 -7.10 -15.38 17.29
CA MET A 1 -7.76 -14.40 16.40
C MET A 1 -6.67 -13.51 15.82
N SER A 2 -6.88 -12.77 14.73
CA SER A 2 -5.86 -11.80 14.28
C SER A 2 -5.81 -10.63 15.26
N ASP A 3 -4.73 -10.54 16.04
CA ASP A 3 -4.61 -9.55 17.11
C ASP A 3 -4.31 -8.14 16.57
N CYS A 4 -3.93 -8.03 15.30
CA CYS A 4 -3.57 -6.77 14.63
C CYS A 4 -4.70 -5.73 14.60
N ARG A 5 -5.98 -6.14 14.61
CA ARG A 5 -7.16 -5.29 14.38
C ARG A 5 -7.14 -4.51 13.04
N TYR A 6 -6.28 -4.90 12.09
CA TYR A 6 -6.13 -4.25 10.78
C TYR A 6 -6.70 -5.05 9.61
N ALA A 7 -7.09 -6.32 9.83
CA ALA A 7 -7.70 -7.16 8.80
C ALA A 7 -9.11 -7.57 9.20
N TYR A 8 -10.07 -7.35 8.30
CA TYR A 8 -11.47 -7.71 8.47
C TYR A 8 -11.81 -8.89 7.57
N TYR A 9 -12.49 -9.90 8.13
CA TYR A 9 -12.89 -11.09 7.40
C TYR A 9 -14.38 -11.32 7.63
N CYS A 10 -15.12 -11.70 6.58
CA CYS A 10 -16.54 -12.03 6.71
C CYS A 10 -16.78 -13.29 7.56
N ASN A 11 -15.80 -14.20 7.63
CA ASN A 11 -15.86 -15.38 8.47
C ASN A 11 -14.46 -15.93 8.80
N ARG A 12 -14.41 -16.89 9.73
CA ARG A 12 -13.17 -17.50 10.23
C ARG A 12 -12.46 -18.38 9.19
N ALA A 13 -13.18 -18.95 8.23
CA ALA A 13 -12.57 -19.76 7.17
C ALA A 13 -11.69 -18.89 6.26
N ARG A 14 -12.17 -17.71 5.85
CA ARG A 14 -11.37 -16.75 5.07
C ARG A 14 -10.18 -16.21 5.86
N GLN A 15 -10.35 -15.95 7.16
CA GLN A 15 -9.22 -15.58 8.02
C GLN A 15 -8.13 -16.65 8.06
N LYS A 16 -8.51 -17.94 8.23
CA LYS A 16 -7.55 -19.05 8.23
C LYS A 16 -6.85 -19.21 6.88
N ALA A 17 -7.59 -19.10 5.78
CA ALA A 17 -7.02 -19.18 4.44
C ALA A 17 -5.97 -18.07 4.20
N HIS A 18 -6.29 -16.83 4.59
CA HIS A 18 -5.39 -15.69 4.46
C HIS A 18 -4.26 -15.66 5.51
N TRP A 19 -4.31 -16.50 6.56
CA TRP A 19 -3.38 -16.42 7.68
C TRP A 19 -1.91 -16.57 7.27
N LYS A 20 -1.61 -17.42 6.27
CA LYS A 20 -0.23 -17.61 5.76
C LYS A 20 0.39 -16.29 5.30
N ASN A 21 -0.41 -15.44 4.63
CA ASN A 21 0.03 -14.15 4.10
C ASN A 21 -0.06 -13.05 5.17
N HIS A 22 -1.06 -13.12 6.04
CA HIS A 22 -1.31 -12.09 7.05
C HIS A 22 -0.41 -12.18 8.29
N LYS A 23 0.12 -13.37 8.63
CA LYS A 23 0.81 -13.63 9.91
C LYS A 23 1.92 -12.63 10.18
N HIS A 24 2.79 -12.37 9.21
CA HIS A 24 3.91 -11.45 9.38
C HIS A 24 3.42 -10.02 9.66
N SER A 25 2.52 -9.49 8.83
CA SER A 25 1.92 -8.17 9.02
C SER A 25 1.18 -8.07 10.37
N CYS A 26 0.54 -9.15 10.81
CA CYS A 26 -0.12 -9.21 12.10
C CYS A 26 0.89 -9.10 13.26
N GLN A 27 2.01 -9.82 13.18
CA GLN A 27 3.05 -9.80 14.22
C GLN A 27 3.72 -8.42 14.32
N VAL A 28 4.08 -7.81 13.19
CA VAL A 28 4.64 -6.45 13.15
C VAL A 28 3.68 -5.44 13.77
N ALA A 29 2.39 -5.53 13.41
CA ALA A 29 1.34 -4.67 13.99
C ALA A 29 1.12 -4.89 15.49
N VAL A 30 1.32 -6.09 16.01
CA VAL A 30 1.23 -6.38 17.45
C VAL A 30 2.46 -5.83 18.17
N ALA A 31 3.67 -6.08 17.65
CA ALA A 31 4.93 -5.62 18.25
C ALA A 31 5.00 -4.09 18.37
N ALA A 32 4.53 -3.35 17.35
CA ALA A 32 4.48 -1.89 17.38
C ALA A 32 3.59 -1.33 18.51
N ARG A 33 2.60 -2.12 18.98
CA ARG A 33 1.69 -1.69 20.05
C ARG A 33 2.20 -2.00 21.46
N THR A 34 3.12 -2.95 21.60
CA THR A 34 3.62 -3.42 22.91
C THR A 34 4.84 -2.67 23.44
N ILE A 35 5.45 -1.77 22.66
CA ILE A 35 6.60 -0.96 23.11
C ILE A 35 6.10 0.09 24.14
N PRO A 36 6.65 0.14 25.38
CA PRO A 36 6.27 1.13 26.39
C PRO A 36 6.51 2.55 25.90
N LYS A 37 5.56 3.46 26.13
CA LYS A 37 5.60 4.84 25.62
C LYS A 37 5.78 5.84 26.76
N ASN A 38 6.82 6.67 26.69
CA ASN A 38 6.90 7.88 27.49
C ASN A 38 5.86 8.92 26.99
N PRO A 39 5.15 9.67 27.86
CA PRO A 39 4.02 10.50 27.45
C PRO A 39 4.35 11.65 26.48
N SER A 40 5.57 12.21 26.54
CA SER A 40 6.02 13.29 25.65
C SER A 40 6.51 12.79 24.29
N ASP A 41 7.03 11.57 24.22
CA ASP A 41 7.51 10.92 22.98
C ASP A 41 6.48 9.96 22.38
N ALA A 42 5.35 9.77 23.06
CA ALA A 42 4.33 8.80 22.68
C ALA A 42 3.79 9.05 21.27
N ASP A 43 3.72 10.31 20.82
CA ASP A 43 3.21 10.62 19.49
C ASP A 43 4.20 10.26 18.37
N VAL A 44 5.50 10.48 18.58
CA VAL A 44 6.57 10.06 17.66
C VAL A 44 6.68 8.53 17.65
N ALA A 45 6.64 7.91 18.82
CA ALA A 45 6.61 6.45 18.97
C ALA A 45 5.37 5.79 18.34
N ASN A 46 4.34 6.57 18.00
CA ASN A 46 3.11 6.12 17.34
C ASN A 46 3.04 6.50 15.86
N ILE A 47 4.08 7.08 15.25
CA ILE A 47 4.02 7.53 13.85
C ILE A 47 3.59 6.38 12.93
N SER A 48 4.16 5.19 13.06
CA SER A 48 3.76 4.05 12.22
C SER A 48 2.28 3.66 12.39
N ASP A 49 1.78 3.62 13.63
CA ASP A 49 0.37 3.30 13.89
C ASP A 49 -0.58 4.40 13.37
N ASN A 50 -0.20 5.66 13.51
CA ASN A 50 -0.98 6.78 12.97
C ASN A 50 -0.94 6.76 11.44
N MET A 51 0.21 6.51 10.84
CA MET A 51 0.39 6.40 9.39
C MET A 51 -0.46 5.26 8.82
N ASN A 52 -0.51 4.12 9.50
CA ASN A 52 -1.35 2.99 9.11
C ASN A 52 -2.84 3.37 9.07
N LYS A 53 -3.32 4.14 10.05
CA LYS A 53 -4.71 4.61 10.09
C LYS A 53 -4.97 5.68 9.03
N TRP A 54 -4.02 6.59 8.82
CA TRP A 54 -4.09 7.61 7.79
C TRP A 54 -4.17 6.99 6.39
N ILE A 55 -3.35 5.98 6.10
CA ILE A 55 -3.39 5.20 4.85
C ILE A 55 -4.78 4.59 4.63
N VAL A 56 -5.39 4.03 5.68
CA VAL A 56 -6.74 3.45 5.57
C VAL A 56 -7.79 4.51 5.26
N ILE A 57 -7.70 5.69 5.89
CA ILE A 57 -8.61 6.83 5.64
C ILE A 57 -8.49 7.30 4.18
N TYR A 58 -7.26 7.45 3.68
CA TYR A 58 -6.99 7.98 2.34
C TYR A 58 -6.79 6.91 1.27
N ARG A 59 -7.14 5.65 1.54
CA ARG A 59 -6.83 4.52 0.65
C ARG A 59 -7.25 4.78 -0.79
N HIS A 60 -8.49 5.22 -1.00
CA HIS A 60 -9.00 5.53 -2.35
C HIS A 60 -8.22 6.65 -3.04
N ALA A 61 -7.87 7.72 -2.32
CA ALA A 61 -7.09 8.82 -2.88
C ALA A 61 -5.65 8.38 -3.24
N LEU A 62 -5.04 7.54 -2.39
CA LEU A 62 -3.72 6.96 -2.65
C LEU A 62 -3.72 6.01 -3.84
N ASP A 63 -4.76 5.18 -3.97
CA ASP A 63 -4.93 4.28 -5.11
C ASP A 63 -5.09 5.07 -6.42
N THR A 64 -5.90 6.12 -6.43
CA THR A 64 -6.01 7.04 -7.58
C THR A 64 -4.67 7.75 -7.87
N ALA A 65 -3.97 8.23 -6.85
CA ALA A 65 -2.66 8.86 -7.02
C ALA A 65 -1.63 7.88 -7.59
N LEU A 66 -1.68 6.60 -7.22
CA LEU A 66 -0.85 5.53 -7.77
C LEU A 66 -1.12 5.31 -9.26
N GLU A 67 -2.38 5.15 -9.65
CA GLU A 67 -2.76 4.96 -11.06
C GLU A 67 -2.26 6.12 -11.93
N HIS A 68 -2.44 7.35 -11.44
CA HIS A 68 -2.02 8.56 -12.16
C HIS A 68 -0.53 8.80 -12.12
N GLY A 69 0.11 8.63 -10.96
CA GLY A 69 1.54 8.83 -10.77
C GLY A 69 2.37 7.86 -11.61
N LEU A 70 1.91 6.62 -11.76
CA LEU A 70 2.56 5.62 -12.61
C LEU A 70 2.00 5.57 -14.04
N GLN A 71 1.04 6.43 -14.38
CA GLN A 71 0.43 6.51 -15.71
C GLN A 71 0.02 5.13 -16.26
N LEU A 72 -0.62 4.30 -15.43
CA LEU A 72 -0.81 2.86 -15.72
C LEU A 72 -1.68 2.59 -16.96
N TRP A 73 -2.48 3.56 -17.39
CA TRP A 73 -3.24 3.48 -18.63
C TRP A 73 -2.39 3.63 -19.90
N ILE A 74 -1.20 4.24 -19.79
CA ILE A 74 -0.24 4.38 -20.89
C ILE A 74 0.85 3.30 -20.78
N TYR A 75 1.38 3.11 -19.58
CA TYR A 75 2.53 2.23 -19.30
C TYR A 75 2.17 1.15 -18.28
N PRO A 76 1.34 0.15 -18.66
CA PRO A 76 0.90 -0.91 -17.74
C PRO A 76 2.07 -1.70 -17.15
N SER A 77 3.20 -1.80 -17.86
CA SER A 77 4.42 -2.45 -17.38
C SER A 77 5.04 -1.77 -16.15
N ARG A 78 4.70 -0.50 -15.87
CA ARG A 78 5.15 0.20 -14.65
C ARG A 78 4.58 -0.44 -13.39
N ALA A 79 3.45 -1.15 -13.48
CA ALA A 79 2.90 -1.93 -12.38
C ALA A 79 3.82 -3.07 -11.89
N LEU A 80 4.87 -3.42 -12.66
CA LEU A 80 5.82 -4.48 -12.33
C LEU A 80 7.18 -3.96 -11.87
N LYS A 81 7.55 -2.76 -12.32
CA LYS A 81 8.94 -2.25 -12.23
C LYS A 81 9.04 -0.89 -11.57
N SER A 82 7.91 -0.28 -11.18
CA SER A 82 7.89 1.06 -10.63
C SER A 82 7.16 1.11 -9.30
N ILE A 83 7.59 2.01 -8.43
CA ILE A 83 6.96 2.31 -7.16
C ILE A 83 6.62 3.80 -7.14
N LEU A 84 5.40 4.16 -6.75
CA LEU A 84 5.09 5.54 -6.40
C LEU A 84 5.58 5.80 -4.98
N ASP A 85 6.64 6.55 -4.80
CA ASP A 85 7.12 6.95 -3.47
C ASP A 85 6.47 8.27 -3.06
N ILE A 86 5.92 8.29 -1.85
CA ILE A 86 5.18 9.40 -1.26
C ILE A 86 5.85 9.76 0.06
N THR A 87 6.39 10.98 0.16
CA THR A 87 6.94 11.50 1.40
C THR A 87 5.88 12.32 2.13
N VAL A 88 5.72 12.04 3.42
CA VAL A 88 4.82 12.77 4.31
C VAL A 88 5.55 13.25 5.54
N ASP A 89 5.14 14.41 6.06
CA ASP A 89 5.59 14.93 7.34
C ASP A 89 4.51 14.72 8.41
N TYR A 90 4.93 14.27 9.59
CA TYR A 90 4.03 14.13 10.74
C TYR A 90 3.75 15.50 11.36
N VAL A 91 2.46 15.86 11.43
CA VAL A 91 2.03 17.11 12.04
C VAL A 91 1.84 16.90 13.55
N PRO A 92 2.63 17.59 14.39
CA PRO A 92 2.51 17.45 15.84
C PRO A 92 1.19 18.05 16.35
N ARG A 93 0.96 17.89 17.66
CA ARG A 93 -0.11 18.59 18.36
C ARG A 93 0.02 20.09 18.17
N ASP A 94 -1.11 20.78 18.19
CA ASP A 94 -1.10 22.23 18.17
C ASP A 94 -0.52 22.81 19.47
N ALA A 95 -0.36 24.14 19.51
CA ALA A 95 0.15 24.86 20.67
C ALA A 95 -0.70 24.66 21.94
N SER A 96 -1.98 24.25 21.81
CA SER A 96 -2.85 23.93 22.94
C SER A 96 -2.68 22.49 23.46
N GLY A 97 -1.80 21.70 22.83
CA GLY A 97 -1.61 20.28 23.11
C GLY A 97 -2.75 19.41 22.55
N LYS A 98 -3.69 19.97 21.78
CA LYS A 98 -4.78 19.20 21.19
C LYS A 98 -4.26 18.40 20.00
N ARG A 99 -4.68 17.12 19.94
CA ARG A 99 -4.38 16.24 18.82
C ARG A 99 -5.23 16.62 17.62
N ARG A 100 -4.59 16.72 16.45
CA ARG A 100 -5.29 16.83 15.17
C ARG A 100 -6.13 15.57 14.90
N PRO A 101 -7.24 15.70 14.16
CA PRO A 101 -7.97 14.54 13.64
C PRO A 101 -7.02 13.69 12.81
N MET A 102 -7.26 12.37 12.75
CA MET A 102 -6.33 11.44 12.09
C MET A 102 -6.04 11.82 10.63
N SER A 103 -7.02 12.39 9.93
CA SER A 103 -6.89 12.91 8.57
C SER A 103 -5.77 13.94 8.40
N ASP A 104 -5.54 14.77 9.42
CA ASP A 104 -4.69 15.95 9.35
C ASP A 104 -3.37 15.77 10.11
N ARG A 105 -3.01 14.52 10.42
CA ARG A 105 -1.77 14.19 11.13
C ARG A 105 -0.57 14.02 10.21
N PHE A 106 -0.81 13.93 8.91
CA PHE A 106 0.24 13.82 7.91
C PHE A 106 -0.02 14.80 6.78
N VAL A 107 1.04 15.42 6.28
CA VAL A 107 1.01 16.29 5.11
C VAL A 107 1.93 15.70 4.06
N ILE A 108 1.43 15.50 2.85
CA ILE A 108 2.26 15.07 1.72
C ILE A 108 3.20 16.21 1.36
N THR A 109 4.51 15.93 1.36
CA THR A 109 5.55 16.92 1.04
C THR A 109 6.20 16.66 -0.30
N ALA A 110 6.23 15.40 -0.76
CA ALA A 110 6.73 15.03 -2.07
C ALA A 110 6.08 13.73 -2.56
N PHE A 111 6.06 13.55 -3.88
CA PHE A 111 5.77 12.27 -4.51
C PHE A 111 6.60 12.14 -5.80
N TYR A 112 7.09 10.94 -6.10
CA TYR A 112 7.85 10.66 -7.31
C TYR A 112 7.77 9.19 -7.71
N GLU A 113 7.99 8.92 -9.00
CA GLU A 113 8.16 7.58 -9.51
C GLU A 113 9.59 7.10 -9.24
N ILE A 114 9.71 5.93 -8.64
CA ILE A 114 10.95 5.15 -8.65
C ILE A 114 10.82 4.13 -9.77
N SER A 115 11.44 4.40 -10.92
CA SER A 115 11.42 3.51 -12.09
C SER A 115 12.51 2.44 -12.01
N ASN A 116 12.30 1.33 -12.75
CA ASN A 116 13.28 0.24 -12.90
C ASN A 116 13.80 -0.32 -11.57
N VAL A 117 12.88 -0.52 -10.63
CA VAL A 117 13.17 -1.10 -9.31
C VAL A 117 13.82 -2.48 -9.50
N PRO A 118 15.04 -2.70 -8.99
CA PRO A 118 15.74 -3.97 -9.12
C PRO A 118 14.99 -5.14 -8.46
N ASP A 119 15.19 -6.34 -8.99
CA ASP A 119 14.48 -7.54 -8.51
C ASP A 119 14.77 -7.86 -7.03
N GLU A 120 15.95 -7.48 -6.54
CA GLU A 120 16.36 -7.67 -5.15
C GLU A 120 15.51 -6.86 -4.18
N VAL A 121 15.01 -5.68 -4.58
CA VAL A 121 14.16 -4.84 -3.73
C VAL A 121 12.85 -5.57 -3.42
N TRP A 122 12.29 -6.28 -4.39
CA TRP A 122 11.06 -7.07 -4.23
C TRP A 122 11.22 -8.26 -3.29
N GLN A 123 12.46 -8.71 -3.06
CA GLN A 123 12.76 -9.79 -2.10
C GLN A 123 12.94 -9.30 -0.67
N THR A 124 12.99 -7.98 -0.44
CA THR A 124 13.13 -7.45 0.92
C THR A 124 11.85 -7.66 1.75
N PRO A 125 11.94 -7.79 3.09
CA PRO A 125 10.78 -8.12 3.93
C PRO A 125 9.58 -7.18 3.78
N GLY A 126 9.82 -5.90 3.49
CA GLY A 126 8.75 -4.91 3.27
C GLY A 126 7.96 -5.10 1.98
N TYR A 127 8.56 -5.74 0.97
CA TYR A 127 8.00 -5.91 -0.36
C TYR A 127 7.63 -7.36 -0.69
N LEU A 128 8.15 -8.34 0.04
CA LEU A 128 7.95 -9.77 -0.24
C LEU A 128 6.46 -10.17 -0.31
N GLY A 129 5.63 -9.62 0.58
CA GLY A 129 4.18 -9.85 0.55
C GLY A 129 3.52 -9.27 -0.70
N VAL A 130 3.98 -8.11 -1.16
CA VAL A 130 3.49 -7.45 -2.37
C VAL A 130 3.95 -8.20 -3.61
N LYS A 131 5.21 -8.65 -3.65
CA LYS A 131 5.78 -9.45 -4.74
C LYS A 131 5.09 -10.79 -4.89
N THR A 132 4.91 -11.54 -3.80
CA THR A 132 4.13 -12.79 -3.81
C THR A 132 2.75 -12.56 -4.43
N ARG A 133 2.08 -11.46 -4.04
CA ARG A 133 0.76 -11.13 -4.56
C ARG A 133 0.77 -10.71 -6.02
N GLN A 134 1.80 -9.97 -6.46
CA GLN A 134 2.01 -9.64 -7.86
C GLN A 134 2.14 -10.90 -8.71
N ASP A 135 2.92 -11.88 -8.25
CA ASP A 135 3.14 -13.14 -8.97
C ASP A 135 1.86 -13.96 -9.07
N GLU A 136 1.02 -13.99 -8.03
CA GLU A 136 -0.32 -14.58 -8.07
C GLU A 136 -1.21 -13.90 -9.13
N VAL A 137 -1.23 -12.57 -9.17
CA VAL A 137 -2.02 -11.81 -10.16
C VAL A 137 -1.57 -12.10 -11.58
N ILE A 138 -0.26 -12.19 -11.82
CA ILE A 138 0.30 -12.53 -13.14
C ILE A 138 -0.07 -13.97 -13.53
N ALA A 139 0.02 -14.91 -12.60
CA ALA A 139 -0.35 -16.30 -12.84
C ALA A 139 -1.84 -16.47 -13.23
N GLU A 140 -2.70 -15.57 -12.77
CA GLU A 140 -4.13 -15.50 -13.12
C GLU A 140 -4.41 -14.70 -14.42
N GLY A 141 -3.38 -14.29 -15.17
CA GLY A 141 -3.51 -13.52 -16.42
C GLY A 141 -3.65 -12.01 -16.22
N GLY A 142 -3.39 -11.51 -15.01
CA GLY A 142 -3.30 -10.09 -14.69
C GLY A 142 -1.99 -9.45 -15.14
N VAL A 143 -1.94 -8.11 -15.07
CA VAL A 143 -0.80 -7.31 -15.57
C VAL A 143 0.27 -7.10 -14.49
N GLY A 144 -0.11 -7.15 -13.20
CA GLY A 144 0.77 -6.88 -12.08
C GLY A 144 0.02 -6.28 -10.88
N CYS A 145 0.77 -5.84 -9.86
CA CYS A 145 0.23 -5.21 -8.66
C CYS A 145 0.98 -3.89 -8.44
N PRO A 146 0.44 -2.75 -8.89
CA PRO A 146 1.13 -1.47 -8.74
C PRO A 146 1.31 -1.14 -7.25
N VAL A 147 2.42 -0.50 -6.92
CA VAL A 147 2.88 -0.33 -5.53
C VAL A 147 3.14 1.13 -5.24
N TYR A 148 2.67 1.60 -4.09
CA TYR A 148 3.14 2.85 -3.51
C TYR A 148 3.91 2.59 -2.21
N GLN A 149 4.88 3.43 -1.93
CA GLN A 149 5.57 3.51 -0.64
C GLN A 149 5.24 4.86 0.00
N ILE A 150 4.95 4.88 1.31
CA ILE A 150 4.81 6.10 2.09
C ILE A 150 5.95 6.17 3.11
N ARG A 151 6.65 7.31 3.17
CA ARG A 151 7.78 7.57 4.08
C ARG A 151 7.50 8.80 4.94
N CYS A 152 7.81 8.69 6.24
CA CYS A 152 7.78 9.76 7.23
C CYS A 152 9.07 9.70 8.05
N GLY A 153 10.08 10.47 7.62
CA GLY A 153 11.44 10.38 8.19
C GLY A 153 12.01 8.97 8.02
N ILE A 154 12.40 8.32 9.13
CA ILE A 154 12.93 6.94 9.12
C ILE A 154 11.84 5.87 9.03
N HIS A 155 10.56 6.24 9.16
CA HIS A 155 9.45 5.29 9.10
C HIS A 155 8.98 5.16 7.65
N GLY A 156 8.89 3.94 7.14
CA GLY A 156 8.39 3.66 5.79
C GLY A 156 7.39 2.51 5.79
N ARG A 157 6.43 2.55 4.86
CA ARG A 157 5.51 1.44 4.59
C ARG A 157 5.22 1.35 3.09
N ALA A 158 5.34 0.15 2.54
CA ALA A 158 4.92 -0.15 1.17
C ALA A 158 3.56 -0.84 1.17
N GLU A 159 2.71 -0.50 0.22
CA GLU A 159 1.40 -1.10 0.00
C GLU A 159 1.19 -1.33 -1.51
N GLY A 160 0.60 -2.48 -1.84
CA GLY A 160 0.11 -2.74 -3.20
C GLY A 160 -1.34 -2.31 -3.34
N TYR A 161 -1.72 -1.82 -4.52
CA TYR A 161 -3.12 -1.63 -4.91
C TYR A 161 -3.61 -2.79 -5.75
N TRP A 162 -4.87 -3.17 -5.54
CA TRP A 162 -5.55 -4.14 -6.39
C TRP A 162 -7.02 -3.75 -6.54
N VAL A 163 -7.52 -3.84 -7.77
CA VAL A 163 -8.95 -3.82 -8.02
C VAL A 163 -9.45 -5.24 -7.75
N ASN A 164 -10.04 -5.48 -6.56
CA ASN A 164 -10.81 -6.69 -6.28
C ASN A 164 -12.13 -6.65 -7.07
N SER A 165 -12.04 -6.78 -8.38
CA SER A 165 -13.20 -7.00 -9.20
C SER A 165 -12.81 -7.76 -10.45
N PRO A 166 -13.59 -8.78 -10.84
CA PRO A 166 -13.78 -9.05 -12.24
C PRO A 166 -14.56 -7.86 -12.83
N ARG A 167 -13.94 -6.69 -12.91
CA ARG A 167 -14.38 -5.60 -13.79
C ARG A 167 -13.82 -5.91 -15.18
N SER A 168 -14.19 -7.09 -15.67
CA SER A 168 -14.47 -7.32 -17.08
C SER A 168 -15.68 -6.51 -17.55
N PHE A 169 -16.38 -5.78 -16.66
CA PHE A 169 -17.23 -4.65 -17.05
C PHE A 169 -16.37 -3.47 -17.51
N GLY A 170 -15.91 -3.54 -18.76
CA GLY A 170 -15.34 -2.37 -19.46
C GLY A 170 -13.98 -2.57 -20.13
N ARG A 171 -13.39 -3.77 -20.13
CA ARG A 171 -12.41 -4.07 -21.18
C ARG A 171 -13.21 -4.35 -22.45
N VAL A 172 -13.35 -3.32 -23.30
CA VAL A 172 -13.60 -3.57 -24.72
C VAL A 172 -12.46 -4.45 -25.19
N TRP A 173 -12.74 -5.73 -25.43
CA TRP A 173 -11.92 -6.55 -26.29
C TRP A 173 -12.07 -5.92 -27.69
N ILE A 174 -11.10 -5.12 -28.12
CA ILE A 174 -11.06 -4.65 -29.51
C ILE A 174 -10.52 -5.83 -30.33
N GLU A 175 -11.40 -6.76 -30.66
CA GLU A 175 -11.20 -7.69 -31.79
C GLU A 175 -11.50 -6.92 -33.07
N ASN A 176 -10.62 -6.01 -33.48
CA ASN A 176 -10.62 -5.46 -34.84
C ASN A 176 -9.37 -4.61 -35.04
N TRP A 177 -8.21 -5.24 -35.07
CA TRP A 177 -7.20 -4.79 -36.03
C TRP A 177 -7.39 -5.67 -37.27
N PRO A 178 -8.04 -5.19 -38.34
CA PRO A 178 -7.90 -5.88 -39.60
C PRO A 178 -6.40 -5.92 -39.90
N ALA A 179 -5.89 -7.12 -40.15
CA ALA A 179 -4.52 -7.30 -40.59
C ALA A 179 -4.28 -6.30 -41.73
N PHE A 180 -3.28 -5.44 -41.57
CA PHE A 180 -2.73 -4.72 -42.71
C PHE A 180 -2.12 -5.79 -43.62
N THR A 181 -2.89 -6.29 -44.57
CA THR A 181 -2.37 -6.95 -45.76
C THR A 181 -1.66 -5.88 -46.57
N ALA A 182 -0.33 -5.97 -46.61
CA ALA A 182 0.48 -5.28 -47.60
C ALA A 182 0.15 -5.79 -49.01
#